data_AF-A0A3B9L5V5-F1
#
_entry.id   AF-A0A3B9L5V5-F1
#
_cell.length_a   1.000
_cell.length_b   1.000
_cell.length_c   1.000
_cell.angle_alpha   90.00
_cell.angle_beta   90.00
_cell.angle_gamma   90.00
#
_symmetry.space_group_name_H-M   'P 1'
#
loop_
_entity.id
_entity.type
_entity.pdbx_description
1 polymer ?
#
loop_
_entity_poly.entity_id
_entity_poly.type
_entity_poly.pdbx_seq_one_letter_code
_entity_poly.pdbx_strand_id
1 'polypeptide(L)' 'MSNAVTFQGNPVIIEAYLPKVGEHIPEFTLVDKTLQDVTLEQFEGKRKVLNIFPSIDTPTCAASVRAFNKVAGRAENT' A
#
# COMPACT_ATOMS: atom_id res chain seq x y z
N MET A 1 20.46 3.07 -0.33
CA MET A 1 19.28 3.16 0.55
C MET A 1 19.24 1.89 1.37
N SER A 2 19.28 2.00 2.69
CA SER A 2 19.23 0.85 3.59
C SER A 2 17.85 0.19 3.49
N ASN A 3 17.82 -1.07 3.06
CA ASN A 3 16.59 -1.86 2.91
C ASN A 3 16.20 -2.51 4.24
N ALA A 4 16.12 -1.69 5.28
CA ALA A 4 15.86 -2.14 6.65
C ALA A 4 14.88 -1.20 7.34
N VAL A 5 13.87 -1.79 7.97
CA VAL A 5 12.96 -1.13 8.90
C VAL A 5 13.20 -1.67 10.30
N THR A 6 12.64 -1.04 11.32
CA THR A 6 12.73 -1.52 12.70
C THR A 6 11.38 -2.04 13.18
N PHE A 7 11.34 -3.24 13.74
CA PHE A 7 10.20 -3.78 14.46
C PHE A 7 10.54 -3.96 15.94
N GLN A 8 9.92 -3.15 16.81
CA GLN A 8 10.21 -3.13 18.25
C GLN A 8 11.71 -2.94 18.56
N GLY A 9 12.39 -2.12 17.76
CA GLY A 9 13.83 -1.86 17.89
C GLY A 9 14.73 -2.89 17.19
N ASN A 10 14.19 -4.02 16.73
CA ASN A 10 14.96 -5.02 15.99
C ASN A 10 14.97 -4.70 14.49
N PRO A 11 16.12 -4.80 13.80
CA PRO A 11 16.19 -4.58 12.36
C PRO A 11 15.48 -5.71 11.61
N VAL A 12 14.67 -5.33 10.63
CA VAL A 12 13.98 -6.22 9.69
C VAL A 12 14.40 -5.82 8.29
N ILE A 13 14.98 -6.77 7.56
CA ILE A 13 15.44 -6.57 6.18
C ILE A 13 14.24 -6.72 5.25
N ILE A 14 14.12 -5.82 4.29
CA ILE A 14 13.19 -5.94 3.16
C ILE A 14 13.97 -6.53 1.99
N GLU A 15 13.48 -7.63 1.42
CA GLU A 15 14.20 -8.36 0.35
C GLU A 15 14.25 -7.59 -0.97
N ALA A 16 13.28 -6.71 -1.22
CA ALA A 16 13.13 -5.94 -2.45
C ALA A 16 13.11 -4.42 -2.22
N TYR A 17 13.35 -3.64 -3.27
CA TYR A 17 13.32 -2.18 -3.20
C TYR A 17 11.94 -1.65 -3.56
N LEU A 18 11.50 -0.59 -2.87
CA LEU A 18 10.31 0.15 -3.26
C LEU A 18 10.57 0.94 -4.54
N PRO A 19 9.56 1.07 -5.44
CA PRO A 19 9.69 1.88 -6.64
C PRO A 19 10.04 3.33 -6.32
N LYS A 20 10.95 3.91 -7.12
CA LYS A 20 11.31 5.33 -7.01
C LYS A 20 10.35 6.21 -7.80
N VAL A 21 10.35 7.50 -7.50
CA VAL A 21 9.59 8.50 -8.27
C VAL A 21 10.02 8.44 -9.74
N GLY A 22 9.04 8.28 -10.65
CA GLY A 22 9.26 8.16 -12.08
C GLY A 22 9.49 6.73 -12.58
N GLU A 23 9.64 5.74 -11.69
CA GLU A 23 9.67 4.33 -12.09
C GLU A 23 8.23 3.82 -12.31
N HIS A 24 8.07 2.98 -13.33
CA HIS A 24 6.83 2.24 -13.54
C HIS A 24 6.70 1.16 -12.47
N ILE A 25 5.54 1.10 -11.81
CA ILE A 25 5.23 0.02 -10.90
C ILE A 25 4.96 -1.26 -11.70
N PRO A 26 5.42 -2.44 -11.26
CA PRO A 26 5.05 -3.70 -11.89
C PRO A 26 3.53 -3.93 -11.84
N GLU A 27 3.01 -4.62 -12.85
CA GLU A 27 1.64 -5.12 -12.82
C GLU A 27 1.43 -6.05 -11.62
N PHE A 28 0.28 -5.93 -10.97
CA PHE A 28 -0.09 -6.77 -9.85
C PHE A 28 -1.58 -7.11 -9.88
N THR A 29 -1.89 -8.29 -9.35
CA THR A 29 -3.25 -8.75 -9.08
C THR A 29 -3.39 -8.98 -7.57
N LEU A 30 -4.40 -8.36 -6.97
CA LEU A 30 -4.77 -8.55 -5.57
C LEU A 30 -6.18 -9.13 -5.49
N VAL A 31 -6.55 -9.62 -4.30
CA VAL A 31 -7.87 -10.19 -4.05
C VAL A 31 -8.68 -9.21 -3.20
N ASP A 32 -9.90 -8.92 -3.64
CA ASP A 32 -10.80 -8.05 -2.88
C ASP A 32 -11.62 -8.80 -1.81
N LYS A 33 -12.51 -8.08 -1.13
CA LYS A 33 -13.38 -8.63 -0.08
C LYS A 33 -14.39 -9.66 -0.59
N THR A 34 -14.66 -9.67 -1.90
CA THR A 34 -15.57 -10.60 -2.57
C THR A 34 -14.82 -11.77 -3.21
N LEU A 35 -13.53 -11.91 -2.89
CA LEU A 35 -12.62 -12.93 -3.41
C LEU A 35 -12.41 -12.84 -4.93
N GLN A 36 -12.61 -11.65 -5.50
CA GLN A 36 -12.38 -11.39 -6.92
C GLN A 36 -10.99 -10.83 -7.15
N ASP A 37 -10.44 -11.14 -8.31
CA ASP A 37 -9.17 -10.59 -8.78
C ASP A 37 -9.33 -9.12 -9.17
N VAL A 38 -8.48 -8.29 -8.57
CA VAL A 38 -8.36 -6.86 -8.83
C VAL A 38 -6.98 -6.58 -9.40
N THR A 39 -6.94 -6.20 -10.68
CA THR A 39 -5.71 -5.84 -11.39
C THR A 39 -5.48 -4.32 -11.35
N LEU A 40 -4.25 -3.90 -11.54
CA LEU A 40 -3.89 -2.47 -11.60
C LEU A 40 -4.60 -1.75 -12.78
N GLU A 41 -4.81 -2.45 -13.89
CA GLU A 41 -5.52 -1.97 -15.08
C GLU A 41 -6.95 -1.51 -14.79
N GLN A 42 -7.64 -2.13 -13.82
CA GLN A 42 -9.01 -1.75 -13.43
C GLN A 42 -9.10 -0.29 -12.92
N PHE A 43 -7.96 0.32 -12.57
CA PHE A 43 -7.86 1.70 -12.10
C PHE A 43 -7.28 2.68 -13.14
N GLU A 44 -7.25 2.33 -14.42
CA GLU A 44 -6.80 3.24 -15.48
C GLU A 44 -7.48 4.62 -15.44
N GLY A 45 -6.72 5.66 -15.78
CA GLY A 45 -7.18 7.06 -15.73
C GLY A 45 -7.33 7.68 -14.32
N LYS A 46 -7.24 6.87 -13.26
CA LYS A 46 -7.28 7.34 -11.86
C LYS A 46 -5.90 7.39 -11.23
N ARG A 47 -5.75 8.24 -10.21
CA ARG A 47 -4.58 8.21 -9.32
C ARG A 47 -4.73 7.03 -8.37
N LYS A 48 -3.65 6.27 -8.16
CA LYS A 48 -3.62 5.15 -7.23
C LYS A 48 -2.78 5.52 -6.03
N VAL A 49 -3.30 5.31 -4.83
CA VAL A 49 -2.53 5.46 -3.59
C VAL A 49 -2.53 4.13 -2.87
N LEU A 50 -1.37 3.48 -2.83
CA LEU A 50 -1.19 2.17 -2.22
C LEU A 50 -0.81 2.33 -0.74
N ASN A 51 -1.72 1.97 0.15
CA ASN A 51 -1.48 1.94 1.59
C ASN A 51 -1.15 0.50 2.02
N ILE A 52 0.13 0.20 2.22
CA ILE A 52 0.65 -1.15 2.48
C ILE A 52 1.01 -1.28 3.97
N PHE A 53 0.53 -2.33 4.62
CA PHE A 53 0.77 -2.59 6.05
C PHE A 53 0.90 -4.10 6.33
N PRO A 54 1.58 -4.50 7.43
CA PRO A 54 1.80 -5.92 7.75
C PRO A 54 0.50 -6.73 7.98
N SER A 55 -0.47 -6.16 8.70
CA SER A 55 -1.78 -6.75 8.91
C SER A 55 -2.78 -5.70 9.38
N ILE A 56 -3.96 -5.65 8.74
CA ILE A 56 -5.06 -4.75 9.13
C ILE A 56 -5.61 -5.07 10.53
N ASP A 57 -5.44 -6.30 11.01
CA ASP A 57 -5.99 -6.79 12.27
C ASP A 57 -5.19 -6.31 13.50
N THR A 58 -4.12 -5.54 13.28
CA THR A 58 -3.34 -4.93 14.36
C THR A 58 -3.86 -3.52 14.69
N PRO A 59 -3.90 -3.12 15.98
CA PRO A 59 -4.46 -1.82 16.38
C PRO A 59 -3.81 -0.61 15.70
N THR A 60 -2.51 -0.69 15.45
CA THR A 60 -1.70 0.36 14.81
C THR A 60 -2.02 0.49 13.32
N CYS A 61 -2.12 -0.63 12.60
CA CYS A 61 -2.46 -0.61 11.18
C CYS A 61 -3.92 -0.19 10.96
N ALA A 62 -4.86 -0.65 11.80
CA ALA A 62 -6.25 -0.21 11.74
C ALA A 62 -6.41 1.31 11.97
N ALA A 63 -5.62 1.90 12.88
CA ALA A 63 -5.59 3.36 13.06
C ALA A 63 -5.06 4.09 11.81
N SER A 64 -3.97 3.58 11.21
CA SER A 64 -3.42 4.12 9.95
C SER A 64 -4.44 4.08 8.80
N VAL A 65 -5.13 2.95 8.61
CA VAL A 65 -6.16 2.79 7.56
C VAL A 65 -7.31 3.78 7.74
N ARG A 66 -7.77 4.02 8.97
CA ARG A 66 -8.82 5.01 9.25
C ARG A 66 -8.38 6.44 8.92
N ALA A 67 -7.15 6.80 9.29
CA ALA A 67 -6.60 8.11 8.98
C ALA A 67 -6.44 8.30 7.46
N PHE A 68 -5.92 7.28 6.77
CA PHE A 68 -5.77 7.26 5.33
C PHE A 68 -7.11 7.47 4.61
N ASN A 69 -8.11 6.66 4.93
CA ASN A 69 -9.43 6.74 4.28
C ASN A 69 -10.09 8.11 4.45
N LYS A 70 -9.88 8.76 5.60
CA LYS A 70 -10.39 10.12 5.86
C LYS A 70 -9.75 11.18 4.96
N VAL A 71 -8.48 11.00 4.59
CA VAL A 71 -7.73 11.95 3.75
C VAL A 71 -7.93 11.62 2.28
N ALA A 72 -7.78 10.36 1.88
CA ALA A 72 -7.91 9.90 0.50
C ALA A 72 -9.32 10.15 -0.05
N GLY A 73 -10.37 9.95 0.74
CA GLY A 73 -11.75 10.24 0.32
C GLY A 73 -12.05 11.72 0.06
N ARG A 74 -11.11 12.63 0.35
CA ARG A 74 -11.20 14.08 0.04
C ARG A 74 -10.33 14.48 -1.14
N ALA A 75 -9.51 13.57 -1.67
CA ALA A 75 -8.64 13.84 -2.80
C ALA A 75 -9.43 13.67 -4.10
N GLU A 76 -9.35 14.64 -4.99
CA GLU A 76 -9.96 14.52 -6.32
C GLU A 76 -9.25 13.41 -7.13
N ASN A 77 -10.04 12.59 -7.81
CA ASN A 77 -9.58 11.55 -8.73
C ASN A 77 -8.63 10.52 -8.09
N THR A 78 -8.94 10.07 -6.87
CA THR A 78 -8.17 9.08 -6.10
C THR A 78 -9.08 8.01 -5.52
#